data_AF-A0A967LF63-F1
#
_entry.id   AF-A0A967LF63-F1
#
_cell.length_a   1.000
_cell.length_b   1.000
_cell.length_c   1.000
_cell.angle_alpha   90.00
_cell.angle_beta   90.00
_cell.angle_gamma   90.00
#
_symmetry.space_group_name_H-M   'P 1'
#
loop_
_entity.id
_entity.type
_entity.pdbx_description
1 polymer ?
#
loop_
_entity_poly.entity_id
_entity_poly.type
_entity_poly.pdbx_seq_one_letter_code
_entity_poly.pdbx_strand_id
1 'polypeptide(L)'
;GVVFDPGILRDPEGSKVALAVFLGLLVGKPIGVAALAYLSVAAGLARLPTGVNWSSVLATGFLAGIGFTVALFITILAFENPVHVAGSKIGILAASFA
;
A
#
# COMPACT_ATOMS: atom_id res chain seq x y z
N GLY A 1 -16.11 10.21 4.72
CA GLY A 1 -16.57 8.86 4.33
C GLY A 1 -16.09 8.54 2.93
N VAL A 2 -15.94 7.27 2.58
CA VAL A 2 -15.72 6.84 1.19
C VAL A 2 -17.09 6.69 0.55
N VAL A 3 -17.34 7.47 -0.51
CA VAL A 3 -18.58 7.36 -1.30
C VAL A 3 -18.34 6.28 -2.34
N PHE A 4 -19.08 5.18 -2.24
CA PHE A 4 -19.02 4.09 -3.20
C PHE A 4 -19.92 4.43 -4.38
N ASP A 5 -19.42 5.22 -5.32
CA ASP A 5 -20.09 5.45 -6.60
C ASP A 5 -19.63 4.40 -7.62
N PRO A 6 -20.52 3.51 -8.11
CA PRO A 6 -20.20 2.56 -9.17
C PRO A 6 -19.73 3.25 -10.47
N GLY A 7 -20.03 4.55 -10.63
CA GLY A 7 -19.55 5.38 -11.72
C GLY A 7 -18.02 5.54 -11.75
N ILE A 8 -17.35 5.56 -10.60
CA ILE A 8 -15.88 5.70 -10.52
C ILE A 8 -15.17 4.43 -11.01
N LEU A 9 -15.77 3.26 -10.81
CA LEU A 9 -15.23 1.99 -11.31
C LEU A 9 -15.45 1.82 -12.82
N ARG A 10 -16.49 2.49 -13.36
CA ARG A 10 -16.75 2.56 -14.79
C ARG A 10 -15.89 3.62 -15.49
N ASP A 11 -15.48 4.64 -14.76
CA ASP A 11 -14.51 5.62 -15.24
C ASP A 11 -13.14 4.94 -15.45
N PRO A 12 -12.59 4.97 -16.68
CA PRO A 12 -11.30 4.35 -16.98
C PRO A 12 -10.15 4.89 -16.13
N GLU A 13 -10.18 6.16 -15.72
CA GLU A 13 -9.12 6.78 -14.93
C GLU A 13 -9.23 6.41 -13.46
N GLY A 14 -10.45 6.51 -12.89
CA GLY A 14 -10.73 6.13 -11.51
C GLY A 14 -10.41 4.66 -11.22
N SER A 15 -10.79 3.77 -12.15
CA SER A 15 -10.53 2.32 -12.04
C SER A 15 -9.04 1.99 -12.08
N LYS A 16 -8.27 2.62 -12.99
CA LYS A 16 -6.80 2.44 -13.06
C LYS A 16 -6.11 2.90 -11.78
N VAL A 17 -6.49 4.06 -11.26
CA VAL A 17 -5.91 4.58 -10.01
C VAL A 17 -6.25 3.68 -8.84
N ALA A 18 -7.49 3.20 -8.73
CA ALA A 18 -7.89 2.27 -7.67
C ALA A 18 -7.03 0.99 -7.70
N LEU A 19 -6.83 0.39 -8.87
CA LEU A 19 -6.00 -0.81 -9.03
C LEU A 19 -4.52 -0.53 -8.74
N ALA A 20 -3.99 0.60 -9.23
CA ALA A 20 -2.60 0.99 -9.01
C ALA A 20 -2.31 1.19 -7.51
N VAL A 21 -3.22 1.85 -6.79
CA VAL A 21 -3.11 2.08 -5.34
C VAL A 21 -3.26 0.76 -4.58
N PHE A 22 -4.21 -0.09 -4.97
CA PHE A 22 -4.39 -1.42 -4.38
C PHE A 22 -3.12 -2.27 -4.48
N LEU A 23 -2.58 -2.42 -5.69
CA LEU A 23 -1.34 -3.19 -5.93
C LEU A 23 -0.13 -2.52 -5.29
N GLY A 24 -0.05 -1.19 -5.32
CA GLY A 24 1.04 -0.43 -4.69
C GLY A 24 1.11 -0.63 -3.18
N LEU A 25 -0.04 -0.71 -2.51
CA LEU A 25 -0.09 -1.00 -1.07
C LEU A 25 0.14 -2.47 -0.77
N LEU A 26 -0.55 -3.37 -1.47
CA LEU A 26 -0.50 -4.81 -1.19
C LEU A 26 0.86 -5.43 -1.51
N VAL A 27 1.48 -5.02 -2.61
CA VAL A 27 2.74 -5.60 -3.11
C VAL A 27 3.92 -4.67 -2.84
N GLY A 28 3.73 -3.36 -2.99
CA GLY A 28 4.82 -2.40 -2.81
C GLY A 28 5.32 -2.32 -1.37
N LYS A 29 4.45 -2.43 -0.35
CA LYS A 29 4.86 -2.40 1.05
C LYS A 29 5.70 -3.62 1.46
N PRO A 30 5.28 -4.88 1.20
CA PRO A 30 6.12 -6.04 1.49
C PRO A 30 7.46 -6.01 0.77
N ILE A 31 7.45 -5.68 -0.53
CA ILE A 31 8.69 -5.60 -1.31
C ILE A 31 9.60 -4.51 -0.77
N GLY A 32 9.07 -3.32 -0.46
CA GLY A 32 9.86 -2.21 0.07
C GLY A 32 10.48 -2.54 1.43
N VAL A 33 9.70 -3.15 2.34
CA VAL A 33 10.20 -3.58 3.65
C VAL A 33 11.26 -4.67 3.52
N ALA A 34 11.00 -5.71 2.71
CA ALA A 34 11.95 -6.80 2.51
C ALA A 34 13.24 -6.32 1.82
N ALA A 35 13.13 -5.45 0.81
CA ALA A 35 14.29 -4.91 0.10
C ALA A 35 15.16 -4.04 1.02
N LEU A 36 14.56 -3.14 1.81
CA LEU A 36 15.31 -2.32 2.76
C LEU A 36 15.92 -3.14 3.89
N ALA A 37 15.20 -4.14 4.40
CA ALA A 37 15.75 -5.08 5.37
C ALA A 37 16.94 -5.86 4.79
N TYR A 38 16.82 -6.35 3.55
CA TYR A 38 17.90 -7.04 2.85
C TYR A 38 19.11 -6.15 2.64
N LEU A 39 18.93 -4.93 2.15
CA LEU A 39 20.01 -3.95 1.99
C LEU A 39 20.69 -3.63 3.32
N SER A 40 19.92 -3.48 4.40
CA SER A 40 20.47 -3.19 5.73
C SER A 40 21.31 -4.34 6.27
N VAL A 41 20.90 -5.58 6.03
CA VAL A 41 21.66 -6.78 6.41
C VAL A 41 22.89 -6.95 5.53
N ALA A 42 22.75 -6.75 4.22
CA ALA A 42 23.85 -6.86 3.26
C ALA A 42 24.94 -5.80 3.49
N ALA A 43 24.56 -4.59 3.88
CA ALA A 43 25.48 -3.51 4.25
C ALA A 43 26.11 -3.68 5.65
N GLY A 44 25.70 -4.71 6.42
CA GLY A 44 26.20 -4.94 7.78
C GLY A 44 25.66 -3.97 8.83
N LEU A 45 24.68 -3.13 8.49
CA LEU A 45 24.06 -2.16 9.39
C LEU A 45 23.08 -2.81 10.37
N ALA A 46 22.53 -3.97 10.01
CA ALA A 46 21.58 -4.73 10.83
C ALA A 46 21.85 -6.23 10.74
N ARG A 47 21.31 -6.99 11.69
CA ARG A 47 21.29 -8.46 11.68
C ARG A 47 19.88 -8.95 11.96
N LEU A 48 19.47 -10.03 11.30
CA LEU A 48 18.19 -10.68 11.63
C LEU A 48 18.25 -11.22 13.07
N PRO A 49 17.26 -10.93 13.93
CA PRO A 49 17.19 -11.48 15.29
C PRO A 49 17.10 -13.00 15.30
N THR A 50 17.56 -13.63 16.38
CA THR A 50 17.44 -15.08 16.58
C THR A 50 15.96 -15.50 16.56
N GLY A 51 15.59 -16.36 15.62
CA GLY A 51 14.22 -16.86 15.44
C GLY A 51 13.38 -16.11 14.41
N VAL A 52 13.88 -15.00 13.85
CA VAL A 52 13.24 -14.30 12.74
C VAL A 52 13.76 -14.88 11.43
N ASN A 53 12.85 -15.19 10.51
CA ASN A 53 13.20 -15.60 9.14
C ASN A 53 12.71 -14.54 8.14
N TRP A 54 13.14 -14.66 6.87
CA TRP A 54 12.71 -13.75 5.80
C TRP A 54 11.19 -13.78 5.56
N SER A 55 10.52 -14.89 5.90
CA SER A 55 9.06 -14.98 5.86
C SER A 55 8.41 -14.06 6.90
N SER A 56 8.94 -13.98 8.12
CA SER A 56 8.49 -13.03 9.14
C SER A 56 8.67 -11.58 8.71
N VAL A 57 9.76 -11.26 7.99
CA VAL A 57 9.99 -9.91 7.44
C VAL A 57 8.98 -9.56 6.34
N LEU A 58 8.63 -10.53 5.50
CA LEU A 58 7.57 -10.33 4.51
C LEU A 58 6.21 -10.15 5.18
N ALA A 59 5.90 -10.96 6.21
CA ALA A 59 4.66 -10.85 6.97
C ALA A 59 4.52 -9.48 7.66
N THR A 60 5.59 -8.95 8.26
CA THR A 60 5.56 -7.58 8.81
C THR A 60 5.44 -6.52 7.72
N GLY A 61 5.98 -6.78 6.52
CA GLY A 61 5.78 -5.94 5.35
C GLY A 61 4.32 -5.85 4.89
N PHE A 62 3.58 -6.96 4.89
CA PHE A 62 2.13 -6.98 4.66
C PHE A 62 1.38 -6.24 5.77
N LEU A 63 1.74 -6.46 7.03
CA LEU A 63 1.14 -5.77 8.18
C LEU A 63 1.35 -4.25 8.09
N ALA A 64 2.54 -3.81 7.66
CA ALA A 64 2.82 -2.39 7.41
C ALA A 64 1.98 -1.81 6.26
N GLY A 65 1.48 -2.66 5.35
CA GLY A 65 0.58 -2.31 4.25
C GLY A 65 -0.80 -1.82 4.69
N ILE A 66 -1.25 -2.19 5.90
CA ILE A 66 -2.55 -1.81 6.49
C ILE A 66 -2.45 -0.36 7.01
N GLY A 67 -2.28 0.58 6.10
CA GLY A 67 -2.05 2.00 6.39
C GLY A 67 -3.28 2.87 6.22
N PHE A 68 -4.49 2.32 6.37
CA PHE A 68 -5.77 2.94 5.98
C PHE A 68 -5.82 4.46 6.22
N THR A 69 -5.62 4.92 7.45
CA THR A 69 -5.75 6.34 7.81
C THR A 69 -4.65 7.21 7.20
N VAL A 70 -3.39 6.77 7.24
CA VAL A 70 -2.25 7.52 6.69
C VAL A 70 -2.28 7.52 5.16
N ALA A 71 -2.68 6.42 4.52
CA ALA A 71 -2.80 6.32 3.08
C ALA A 71 -3.92 7.21 2.53
N LEU A 72 -5.05 7.31 3.25
CA LEU A 72 -6.11 8.27 2.91
C LEU A 72 -5.63 9.72 3.02
N PHE A 73 -4.81 10.03 4.03
CA PHE A 73 -4.23 11.35 4.19
C PHE A 73 -3.22 11.69 3.08
N ILE A 74 -2.36 10.74 2.71
CA ILE A 74 -1.43 10.92 1.59
C ILE A 74 -2.19 11.14 0.28
N THR A 75 -3.29 10.42 0.06
CA THR A 75 -4.11 10.52 -1.16
C THR A 75 -4.68 11.93 -1.37
N ILE A 76 -5.20 12.56 -0.32
CA ILE A 76 -5.76 13.91 -0.43
C ILE A 76 -4.68 14.98 -0.65
N LEU A 77 -3.41 14.67 -0.36
CA LEU A 77 -2.26 15.54 -0.66
C LEU A 77 -1.65 15.26 -2.03
N ALA A 78 -1.75 14.02 -2.51
CA ALA A 78 -1.11 13.56 -3.75
C ALA A 78 -1.93 13.85 -5.00
N PHE A 79 -3.25 13.96 -4.89
CA PHE A 79 -4.15 14.12 -6.03
C PHE A 79 -5.07 15.32 -5.89
N GLU A 80 -5.08 16.19 -6.89
CA GLU A 80 -6.01 17.33 -7.00
C GLU A 80 -7.32 16.92 -7.69
N ASN A 81 -7.27 15.95 -8.62
CA ASN A 81 -8.46 15.50 -9.36
C ASN A 81 -9.38 14.66 -8.44
N PRO A 82 -10.66 15.05 -8.25
CA PRO A 82 -11.62 14.32 -7.43
C PRO A 82 -11.81 12.85 -7.83
N VAL A 83 -11.72 12.53 -9.12
CA VAL A 83 -11.87 11.16 -9.64
C VAL A 83 -10.73 10.27 -9.15
N HIS A 84 -9.49 10.77 -9.18
CA HIS A 84 -8.32 10.04 -8.69
C HIS A 84 -8.35 9.86 -7.18
N VAL A 85 -8.78 10.88 -6.45
CA VAL A 85 -8.95 10.81 -4.98
C VAL A 85 -9.97 9.72 -4.64
N ALA A 86 -11.11 9.69 -5.33
CA ALA A 86 -12.16 8.73 -5.05
C ALA A 86 -11.75 7.28 -5.43
N GLY A 87 -11.10 7.09 -6.58
CA GLY A 87 -10.52 5.79 -6.96
C GLY A 87 -9.47 5.28 -5.97
N SER A 88 -8.55 6.16 -5.55
CA SER A 88 -7.51 5.83 -4.55
C SER A 88 -8.11 5.39 -3.21
N LYS A 89 -9.17 6.05 -2.74
CA LYS A 89 -9.88 5.68 -1.50
C LYS A 89 -10.43 4.26 -1.55
N ILE A 90 -11.00 3.87 -2.69
CA ILE A 90 -11.51 2.51 -2.91
C ILE A 90 -10.34 1.51 -2.93
N GLY A 91 -9.25 1.83 -3.63
CA GLY A 91 -8.04 1.00 -3.67
C GLY A 91 -7.41 0.77 -2.29
N ILE A 92 -7.32 1.84 -1.47
CA ILE A 92 -6.79 1.78 -0.10
C ILE A 92 -7.66 0.91 0.80
N LEU A 93 -8.98 1.07 0.71
CA LEU A 93 -9.91 0.23 1.46
C LEU A 93 -9.73 -1.23 1.06
N ALA A 94 -9.77 -1.53 -0.23
CA ALA A 94 -9.61 -2.89 -0.73
C ALA A 94 -8.28 -3.51 -0.24
N ALA A 95 -7.18 -2.75 -0.26
CA ALA A 95 -5.87 -3.24 0.18
C ALA A 95 -5.78 -3.43 1.69
N SER A 96 -6.51 -2.63 2.49
CA SER A 96 -6.48 -2.74 3.96
C SER A 96 -7.29 -3.93 4.48
N PHE A 97 -8.23 -4.45 3.68
CA PHE A 97 -9.04 -5.63 4.00
C PHE A 97 -8.52 -6.93 3.37
N ALA A 98 -7.49 -6.85 2.52
CA ALA A 98 -6.83 -8.00 1.91
C ALA A 98 -5.75 -8.59 2.83
#